data_AF-A0ABC8T604-F1
#
_entry.id   AF-A0ABC8T604-F1
#
_cell.length_a   1.000
_cell.length_b   1.000
_cell.length_c   1.000
_cell.angle_alpha   90.00
_cell.angle_beta   90.00
_cell.angle_gamma   90.00
#
_symmetry.space_group_name_H-M   'P 1'
#
loop_
_entity.id
_entity.type
_entity.pdbx_description
1 polymer ?
#
loop_
_entity_poly.entity_id
_entity_poly.type
_entity_poly.pdbx_seq_one_letter_code
_entity_poly.pdbx_strand_id
1 'polypeptide(L)' 'NLDEKVSDRVLYDILIQAGRVVDLYIPRDKETNRPKGYAFAEYETEEVAD' A
#
# COMPACT_ATOMS: atom_id res chain seq x y z
N ASN A 1 7.22 -8.62 0.52
CA ASN A 1 7.78 -8.12 1.80
C ASN A 1 8.23 -6.69 1.52
N LEU A 2 7.57 -5.70 2.12
CA LEU A 2 7.84 -4.28 1.90
C LEU A 2 9.05 -3.84 2.74
N ASP A 3 10.06 -3.26 2.12
CA ASP A 3 11.22 -2.72 2.85
C ASP A 3 10.81 -1.48 3.67
N GLU A 4 11.33 -1.34 4.89
CA GLU A 4 11.04 -0.22 5.80
C GLU A 4 11.40 1.15 5.22
N LYS A 5 12.27 1.20 4.19
CA LYS A 5 12.65 2.43 3.49
C LYS A 5 11.63 2.88 2.45
N VAL A 6 10.67 2.04 2.07
CA VAL A 6 9.61 2.41 1.13
C VAL A 6 8.66 3.37 1.84
N SER A 7 8.63 4.60 1.37
CA SER A 7 7.65 5.58 1.85
C SER A 7 6.27 5.27 1.28
N ASP A 8 5.23 5.65 2.04
CA ASP A 8 3.84 5.50 1.65
C ASP A 8 3.56 6.10 0.26
N ARG A 9 4.26 7.20 -0.07
CA ARG A 9 4.17 7.84 -1.38
C ARG A 9 4.75 6.98 -2.50
N VAL A 10 5.92 6.39 -2.30
CA VAL A 10 6.52 5.49 -3.31
C VAL A 10 5.63 4.27 -3.52
N LEU A 11 5.07 3.73 -2.44
CA LEU A 11 4.12 2.62 -2.54
C LEU A 11 2.87 3.02 -3.34
N TYR A 12 2.28 4.18 -3.03
CA TYR A 12 1.14 4.70 -3.77
C TYR A 12 1.45 4.91 -5.27
N ASP A 13 2.59 5.53 -5.58
CA ASP A 13 3.04 5.79 -6.96
C ASP A 13 3.21 4.50 -7.77
N ILE A 14 3.59 3.39 -7.13
CA ILE A 14 3.67 2.07 -7.76
C ILE A 14 2.26 1.48 -7.96
N LEU A 15 1.40 1.53 -6.94
CA LEU A 15 0.07 0.92 -6.98
C LEU A 15 -0.84 1.58 -8.03
N ILE A 16 -0.75 2.90 -8.23
CA ILE A 16 -1.54 3.59 -9.26
C ILE A 16 -1.20 3.16 -10.69
N GLN A 17 -0.05 2.52 -10.92
CA GLN A 17 0.28 1.95 -12.23
C GLN A 17 -0.52 0.68 -12.52
N ALA A 18 -0.96 -0.04 -11.49
CA ALA A 18 -1.80 -1.24 -11.64
C ALA A 18 -3.28 -0.89 -11.86
N GLY A 19 -3.74 0.23 -11.31
CA GLY A 19 -5.10 0.72 -11.49
C GLY A 19 -5.42 1.87 -10.56
N ARG A 20 -6.64 2.40 -10.63
CA ARG A 20 -7.05 3.51 -9.77
C ARG A 20 -7.26 3.03 -8.34
N VAL A 21 -6.39 3.47 -7.43
CA VAL A 21 -6.49 3.20 -5.99
C VAL A 21 -7.56 4.09 -5.35
N VAL A 22 -8.51 3.48 -4.66
CA VAL A 22 -9.58 4.12 -3.88
C VAL A 22 -9.14 4.34 -2.44
N ASP A 23 -8.54 3.32 -1.82
CA ASP A 23 -8.01 3.38 -0.46
C ASP A 23 -6.67 2.63 -0.35
N LEU A 24 -5.81 3.09 0.55
CA LEU A 24 -4.53 2.47 0.86
C LEU A 24 -4.33 2.40 2.37
N TYR A 25 -4.38 1.20 2.92
CA TYR A 25 -4.15 0.94 4.34
C TYR A 25 -2.79 0.29 4.56
N ILE A 26 -1.92 0.97 5.32
CA ILE A 26 -0.59 0.48 5.70
C ILE A 26 -0.57 0.26 7.23
N PRO A 27 -0.72 -0.98 7.71
CA PRO A 27 -0.62 -1.29 9.12
C PRO A 27 0.74 -0.89 9.69
N ARG A 28 0.71 -0.10 10.76
CA ARG A 28 1.89 0.30 11.52
C ARG A 28 1.88 -0.35 12.90
N ASP A 29 3.07 -0.61 13.41
CA ASP A 29 3.27 -0.98 14.80
C ASP A 29 2.87 0.19 15.72
N LYS A 30 2.09 -0.07 16.76
CA LYS A 30 1.51 0.99 17.60
C LYS A 30 2.52 1.68 18.52
N GLU A 31 3.63 1.01 18.82
CA GLU A 31 4.64 1.50 19.75
C GLU A 31 5.75 2.24 18.99
N THR A 32 6.20 1.66 17.87
CA THR A 32 7.32 2.18 17.07
C THR A 32 6.89 3.02 15.87
N ASN A 33 5.60 3.01 15.52
CA ASN A 33 5.01 3.64 14.33
C ASN A 33 5.61 3.18 12.99
N ARG A 34 6.35 2.07 13.00
CA ARG A 34 6.98 1.49 11.81
C ARG A 34 5.98 0.67 10.98
N PRO A 35 6.07 0.67 9.64
CA PRO A 35 5.27 -0.20 8.80
C PRO A 35 5.53 -1.67 9.11
N LYS A 36 4.49 -2.51 9.09
CA LYS A 36 4.62 -3.95 9.34
C LYS A 36 5.14 -4.77 8.14
N GLY A 37 5.54 -4.12 7.06
CA GLY A 37 6.08 -4.78 5.85
C GLY A 37 5.02 -5.26 4.85
N TYR A 38 3.76 -4.84 5.00
CA TYR A 38 2.66 -5.12 4.07
C TYR A 38 1.66 -3.96 4.04
N ALA A 39 0.83 -3.92 3.00
CA ALA A 39 -0.21 -2.93 2.79
C ALA A 39 -1.40 -3.55 2.04
N PHE A 40 -2.58 -2.95 2.20
CA PHE A 40 -3.79 -3.31 1.47
C PHE A 40 -4.21 -2.13 0.61
N ALA A 41 -4.41 -2.38 -0.68
CA ALA A 41 -4.88 -1.39 -1.64
C ALA A 41 -6.26 -1.83 -2.14
N GLU A 42 -7.24 -0.92 -2.07
CA GLU A 42 -8.54 -1.08 -2.68
C GLU A 42 -8.53 -0.36 -4.03
N TYR A 43 -8.90 -1.07 -5.09
CA TYR A 43 -8.96 -0.51 -6.45
C TYR A 43 -10.41 -0.27 -6.87
N GLU A 44 -10.63 0.69 -7.76
CA GLU A 44 -11.96 1.04 -8.26
C GLU A 44 -12.61 -0.10 -9.07
N THR A 45 -11.78 -0.95 -9.69
CA THR A 45 -12.24 -2.06 -10.53
C THR A 45 -11.69 -3.40 -10.02
N GLU A 46 -12.52 -4.45 -10.10
CA GLU A 46 -12.11 -5.83 -9.75
C GLU A 46 -11.08 -6.41 -10.75
N GLU A 47 -10.94 -5.83 -11.95
CA GLU A 47 -9.97 -6.27 -12.97
C GLU A 47 -8.51 -6.22 -12.50
N VAL A 48 -8.21 -5.45 -11.46
CA VAL A 48 -6.86 -5.34 -10.87
C VAL A 48 -6.60 -6.45 -9.83
N ALA A 49 -7.64 -7.13 -9.37
CA ALA A 49 -7.58 -8.12 -8.30
C ALA A 49 -7.46 -9.59 -8.80
N ASP A 50 -7.54 -9.81 -10.12
CA ASP A 50 -7.30 -11.09 -10.82
C ASP A 50 -5.81 -11.24 -11.22
#